data_AF-A0A6N9C582-F1
#
_entry.id   AF-A0A6N9C582-F1
#
_cell.length_a   1.000
_cell.length_b   1.000
_cell.length_c   1.000
_cell.angle_alpha   90.00
_cell.angle_beta   90.00
_cell.angle_gamma   90.00
#
_symmetry.space_group_name_H-M   'P 1'
#
loop_
_entity.id
_entity.type
_entity.pdbx_description
1 polymer ?
#
loop_
_entity_poly.entity_id
_entity_poly.type
_entity_poly.pdbx_seq_one_letter_code
_entity_poly.pdbx_strand_id
1 'polypeptide(L)'
;PPLLTPNDAWANFEIMPFRIATRILSNVSGSYAREALLRGIEFEANEGFNPFKFGLIGASDTHNASYAGDESDYYSKVGRLDATPALRATVPLEPREGEGPLDVYACPETIPTAVSGESTQEAPKIWCGVDAERYRETYYTYWGASGLTGAWAEENTRASLHDALRRKETFGTSGPRIRVRFFGGYDLAGIPVDAPDMVARADAGGVPMGGDIEGRAEGAPTFLVWASRDVRSAPLQRAQIVKGWIEDGAPRERVFDVACSDGGAVDPETHRCPDNGATVNLADCSIPADVGSAQLAASWQDPTFDPGQRALYYVRVLENPTCRWSTWDAVKAGVAARPDLPPTLQERAWTSAIWYTPAS
;
A
#
# COMPACT_ATOMS: atom_id res chain seq x y z
N PRO A 1 6.72 10.53 8.86
CA PRO A 1 6.87 10.02 7.47
C PRO A 1 8.10 9.11 7.33
N PRO A 2 8.05 8.10 6.44
CA PRO A 2 9.19 7.21 6.19
C PRO A 2 10.42 7.97 5.69
N LEU A 3 11.61 7.45 6.00
CA LEU A 3 12.88 8.06 5.63
C LEU A 3 13.02 8.27 4.11
N LEU A 4 12.55 7.30 3.31
CA LEU A 4 12.64 7.33 1.84
C LEU A 4 11.58 8.19 1.17
N THR A 5 10.51 8.50 1.90
CA THR A 5 9.43 9.33 1.39
C THR A 5 8.95 10.28 2.48
N PRO A 6 9.64 11.43 2.64
CA PRO A 6 9.26 12.41 3.64
C PRO A 6 7.90 13.07 3.33
N ASN A 7 7.48 13.08 2.05
CA ASN A 7 6.31 13.81 1.56
C ASN A 7 5.02 12.97 1.47
N ASP A 8 5.06 11.69 1.86
CA ASP A 8 3.92 10.77 1.85
C ASP A 8 3.68 10.22 3.26
N ALA A 9 2.64 10.74 3.91
CA ALA A 9 2.26 10.31 5.25
C ALA A 9 1.82 8.84 5.32
N TRP A 10 1.43 8.23 4.19
CA TRP A 10 0.94 6.86 4.11
C TRP A 10 1.99 5.86 3.64
N ALA A 11 3.23 6.28 3.38
CA ALA A 11 4.28 5.36 2.93
C ALA A 11 4.82 4.43 4.04
N ASN A 12 4.35 4.57 5.29
CA ASN A 12 4.78 3.80 6.47
C ASN A 12 3.94 2.53 6.74
N PHE A 13 3.25 2.00 5.74
CA PHE A 13 2.35 0.86 5.91
C PHE A 13 3.11 -0.46 6.08
N GLU A 14 2.87 -1.15 7.22
CA GLU A 14 3.40 -2.48 7.55
C GLU A 14 4.88 -2.67 7.17
N ILE A 15 5.73 -1.68 7.52
CA ILE A 15 7.17 -1.72 7.21
C ILE A 15 7.84 -2.77 8.10
N MET A 16 8.43 -3.78 7.46
CA MET A 16 9.28 -4.76 8.11
C MET A 16 10.75 -4.31 8.04
N PRO A 17 11.46 -4.19 9.18
CA PRO A 17 12.84 -3.70 9.20
C PRO A 17 13.90 -4.79 8.94
N PHE A 18 13.48 -6.03 8.65
CA PHE A 18 14.36 -7.18 8.48
C PHE A 18 14.40 -7.65 7.04
N ARG A 19 15.45 -8.39 6.68
CA ARG A 19 15.44 -9.17 5.43
C ARG A 19 14.45 -10.31 5.57
N ILE A 20 13.76 -10.62 4.48
CA ILE A 20 12.78 -11.72 4.41
C ILE A 20 13.37 -13.00 5.01
N ALA A 21 12.59 -13.64 5.89
CA ALA A 21 12.93 -14.89 6.58
C ALA A 21 14.18 -14.85 7.49
N THR A 22 14.68 -13.68 7.87
CA THR A 22 15.81 -13.54 8.81
C THR A 22 15.51 -12.51 9.91
N ARG A 23 16.41 -12.41 10.89
CA ARG A 23 16.44 -11.32 11.90
C ARG A 23 17.52 -10.27 11.61
N ILE A 24 18.09 -10.34 10.41
CA ILE A 24 19.12 -9.41 9.95
C ILE A 24 18.42 -8.12 9.51
N LEU A 25 18.91 -6.98 9.98
CA LEU A 25 18.37 -5.68 9.61
C LEU A 25 18.50 -5.45 8.09
N SER A 26 17.43 -4.91 7.48
CA SER A 26 17.45 -4.53 6.07
C SER A 26 18.14 -3.18 5.87
N ASN A 27 18.72 -2.97 4.69
CA ASN A 27 19.19 -1.66 4.26
C ASN A 27 17.98 -0.81 3.86
N VAL A 28 17.95 0.49 4.19
CA VAL A 28 16.85 1.36 3.72
C VAL A 28 16.89 1.49 2.21
N SER A 29 18.05 1.88 1.67
CA SER A 29 18.17 2.11 0.23
C SER A 29 18.02 0.79 -0.52
N GLY A 30 17.16 0.80 -1.54
CA GLY A 30 16.79 -0.35 -2.35
C GLY A 30 15.66 -1.19 -1.75
N SER A 31 15.18 -0.91 -0.53
CA SER A 31 14.12 -1.69 0.13
C SER A 31 12.71 -1.12 -0.07
N TYR A 32 12.54 -0.18 -1.01
CA TYR A 32 11.24 0.41 -1.30
C TYR A 32 10.94 0.40 -2.80
N ALA A 33 9.80 -0.18 -3.18
CA ALA A 33 9.46 -0.41 -4.59
C ALA A 33 9.44 0.89 -5.41
N ARG A 34 9.01 2.01 -4.82
CA ARG A 34 9.00 3.31 -5.49
C ARG A 34 10.41 3.81 -5.83
N GLU A 35 11.40 3.53 -4.98
CA GLU A 35 12.80 3.88 -5.28
C GLU A 35 13.28 3.16 -6.55
N ALA A 36 12.92 1.87 -6.71
CA ALA A 36 13.22 1.13 -7.92
C ALA A 36 12.53 1.75 -9.16
N LEU A 37 11.27 2.15 -9.04
CA LEU A 37 10.54 2.84 -10.12
C LEU A 37 11.22 4.15 -10.55
N LEU A 38 11.67 4.97 -9.58
CA LEU A 38 12.37 6.24 -9.84
C LEU A 38 13.74 6.01 -10.48
N ARG A 39 14.51 5.03 -9.98
CA ARG A 39 15.76 4.59 -10.63
C ARG A 39 15.50 4.13 -12.07
N GLY A 40 14.36 3.51 -12.34
CA GLY A 40 13.93 3.15 -13.70
C GLY A 40 13.92 4.34 -14.66
N ILE A 41 13.44 5.51 -14.21
CA ILE A 41 13.47 6.75 -15.01
C ILE A 41 14.91 7.18 -15.29
N GLU A 42 15.80 7.10 -14.29
CA GLU A 42 17.22 7.45 -14.44
C GLU A 42 17.93 6.52 -15.45
N PHE A 43 17.71 5.20 -15.35
CA PHE A 43 18.23 4.23 -16.32
C PHE A 43 17.72 4.50 -17.73
N GLU A 44 16.44 4.86 -17.88
CA GLU A 44 15.87 5.17 -19.18
C GLU A 44 16.49 6.41 -19.81
N ALA A 45 16.73 7.45 -18.99
CA ALA A 45 17.34 8.69 -19.44
C ALA A 45 18.83 8.53 -19.80
N ASN A 46 19.57 7.74 -19.03
CA ASN A 46 21.03 7.63 -19.15
C ASN A 46 21.48 6.49 -20.07
N GLU A 47 20.75 5.37 -20.09
CA GLU A 47 21.14 4.14 -20.80
C GLU A 47 20.13 3.70 -21.87
N GLY A 48 18.98 4.35 -21.98
CA GLY A 48 17.98 4.06 -23.01
C GLY A 48 17.12 2.83 -22.76
N PHE A 49 17.17 2.24 -21.56
CA PHE A 49 16.29 1.14 -21.14
C PHE A 49 15.86 1.30 -19.68
N ASN A 50 14.72 0.70 -19.32
CA ASN A 50 14.18 0.77 -17.96
C ASN A 50 13.84 -0.64 -17.45
N PRO A 51 14.68 -1.24 -16.59
CA PRO A 51 14.44 -2.58 -16.07
C PRO A 51 13.36 -2.62 -14.98
N PHE A 52 12.92 -1.47 -14.50
CA PHE A 52 11.97 -1.33 -13.40
C PHE A 52 10.55 -0.97 -13.86
N LYS A 53 10.23 -1.12 -15.15
CA LYS A 53 8.83 -1.11 -15.64
C LYS A 53 8.11 -2.41 -15.30
N PHE A 54 8.07 -2.80 -14.03
CA PHE A 54 7.37 -4.00 -13.56
C PHE A 54 5.88 -3.73 -13.28
N GLY A 55 5.08 -4.80 -13.34
CA GLY A 55 3.70 -4.79 -12.85
C GLY A 55 3.67 -4.94 -11.34
N LEU A 56 2.74 -4.26 -10.67
CA LEU A 56 2.55 -4.35 -9.23
C LEU A 56 1.43 -5.35 -8.91
N ILE A 57 1.71 -6.25 -7.98
CA ILE A 57 0.78 -7.26 -7.48
C ILE A 57 0.90 -7.37 -5.96
N GLY A 58 -0.15 -7.87 -5.30
CA GLY A 58 -0.13 -8.23 -3.88
C GLY A 58 -0.09 -9.75 -3.73
N ALA A 59 0.55 -10.24 -2.67
CA ALA A 59 0.57 -11.68 -2.38
C ALA A 59 0.29 -11.91 -0.90
N SER A 60 -0.49 -12.95 -0.59
CA SER A 60 -0.80 -13.31 0.78
C SER A 60 0.41 -13.88 1.51
N ASP A 61 1.23 -14.65 0.78
CA ASP A 61 2.30 -15.49 1.32
C ASP A 61 1.82 -16.36 2.49
N THR A 62 0.59 -16.85 2.36
CA THR A 62 -0.06 -17.70 3.37
C THR A 62 0.22 -19.16 3.06
N HIS A 63 0.95 -19.83 3.94
CA HIS A 63 1.30 -21.25 3.88
C HIS A 63 0.19 -22.16 4.43
N ASN A 64 -1.07 -21.71 4.35
CA ASN A 64 -2.25 -22.39 4.87
C ASN A 64 -3.30 -22.65 3.76
N ALA A 65 -2.88 -22.58 2.49
CA ALA A 65 -3.71 -22.83 1.30
C ALA A 65 -4.95 -21.91 1.17
N SER A 66 -4.99 -20.78 1.87
CA SER A 66 -6.15 -19.89 1.89
C SER A 66 -5.75 -18.43 2.10
N TYR A 67 -6.68 -17.52 1.83
CA TYR A 67 -6.52 -16.08 2.02
C TYR A 67 -7.09 -15.71 3.39
N ALA A 68 -6.21 -15.36 4.34
CA ALA A 68 -6.61 -14.96 5.70
C ALA A 68 -7.36 -13.62 5.67
N GLY A 69 -6.75 -12.63 5.02
CA GLY A 69 -7.44 -11.58 4.28
C GLY A 69 -8.16 -10.48 5.04
N ASP A 70 -8.98 -10.88 5.99
CA ASP A 70 -9.79 -10.04 6.86
C ASP A 70 -9.08 -9.91 8.19
N GLU A 71 -8.78 -8.69 8.60
CA GLU A 71 -8.14 -8.40 9.88
C GLU A 71 -8.96 -8.95 11.06
N SER A 72 -10.30 -9.01 10.93
CA SER A 72 -11.19 -9.55 11.96
C SER A 72 -11.22 -11.07 12.03
N ASP A 73 -10.78 -11.77 11.00
CA ASP A 73 -10.73 -13.25 10.93
C ASP A 73 -9.33 -13.74 10.57
N TYR A 74 -8.30 -13.01 10.99
CA TYR A 74 -6.92 -13.39 10.70
C TYR A 74 -6.51 -14.65 11.48
N TYR A 75 -6.32 -15.75 10.76
CA TYR A 75 -5.88 -17.05 11.28
C TYR A 75 -4.40 -17.36 10.98
N SER A 76 -3.60 -16.31 10.75
CA SER A 76 -2.15 -16.36 10.56
C SER A 76 -1.63 -16.90 9.23
N LYS A 77 -0.30 -16.88 9.01
CA LYS A 77 0.33 -17.19 7.71
C LYS A 77 1.06 -18.52 7.65
N VAL A 78 1.71 -18.99 8.72
CA VAL A 78 2.62 -20.15 8.68
C VAL A 78 2.14 -21.39 9.45
N GLY A 79 0.89 -21.38 9.92
CA GLY A 79 0.24 -22.52 10.55
C GLY A 79 0.68 -22.69 12.01
N ARG A 80 1.35 -23.80 12.35
CA ARG A 80 1.63 -24.15 13.76
C ARG A 80 2.50 -23.12 14.49
N LEU A 81 3.33 -22.36 13.76
CA LEU A 81 4.23 -21.39 14.38
C LEU A 81 3.52 -20.10 14.78
N ASP A 82 2.31 -19.86 14.32
CA ASP A 82 1.59 -18.60 14.51
C ASP A 82 0.07 -18.82 14.66
N ALA A 83 -0.37 -20.06 14.92
CA ALA A 83 -1.78 -20.44 14.95
C ALA A 83 -2.60 -19.73 16.04
N THR A 84 -1.98 -19.36 17.16
CA THR A 84 -2.67 -18.72 18.30
C THR A 84 -2.22 -17.28 18.51
N PRO A 85 -3.05 -16.42 19.12
CA PRO A 85 -2.67 -15.04 19.45
C PRO A 85 -1.36 -14.95 20.26
N ALA A 86 -1.17 -15.87 21.21
CA ALA A 86 0.07 -15.96 21.98
C ALA A 86 1.29 -16.30 21.11
N LEU A 87 1.13 -17.20 20.13
CA LEU A 87 2.20 -17.54 19.18
C LEU A 87 2.46 -16.44 18.15
N ARG A 88 1.49 -15.55 17.89
CA ARG A 88 1.64 -14.31 17.12
C ARG A 88 2.14 -13.12 17.94
N ALA A 89 2.36 -13.31 19.24
CA ALA A 89 2.82 -12.29 20.17
C ALA A 89 1.86 -11.09 20.34
N THR A 90 0.55 -11.33 20.23
CA THR A 90 -0.50 -10.30 20.46
C THR A 90 -1.20 -10.45 21.80
N VAL A 91 -1.21 -11.66 22.35
CA VAL A 91 -1.70 -11.97 23.70
C VAL A 91 -0.51 -12.46 24.54
N PRO A 92 -0.41 -12.08 25.83
CA PRO A 92 0.63 -12.58 26.71
C PRO A 92 0.68 -14.11 26.77
N LEU A 93 1.88 -14.66 26.92
CA LEU A 93 2.08 -16.04 27.33
C LEU A 93 1.57 -16.22 28.76
N GLU A 94 1.00 -17.40 29.04
CA GLU A 94 0.64 -17.76 30.42
C GLU A 94 1.86 -17.63 31.32
N PRO A 95 1.74 -16.98 32.50
CA PRO A 95 2.86 -16.85 33.43
C PRO A 95 3.40 -18.23 33.80
N ARG A 96 4.73 -18.41 33.78
CA ARG A 96 5.30 -19.62 34.38
C ARG A 96 5.28 -19.48 35.91
N GLU A 97 4.95 -20.57 36.58
CA GLU A 97 4.93 -20.64 38.04
C GLU A 97 6.30 -20.22 38.60
N GLY A 98 6.35 -19.12 39.36
CA GLY A 98 7.56 -18.56 39.96
C GLY A 98 8.21 -17.37 39.25
N GLU A 99 7.68 -16.89 38.12
CA GLU A 99 8.16 -15.66 37.48
C GLU A 99 7.58 -14.41 38.19
N GLY A 100 8.47 -13.51 38.66
CA GLY A 100 8.11 -12.24 39.30
C GLY A 100 7.59 -11.18 38.31
N PRO A 101 7.26 -9.96 38.78
CA PRO A 101 6.96 -8.84 37.87
C PRO A 101 8.19 -8.55 37.00
N LEU A 102 7.97 -8.42 35.68
CA LEU A 102 9.05 -8.39 34.70
C LEU A 102 9.62 -6.99 34.55
N ASP A 103 10.95 -6.92 34.41
CA ASP A 103 11.69 -5.69 34.18
C ASP A 103 11.39 -5.10 32.79
N VAL A 104 11.26 -3.78 32.74
CA VAL A 104 10.98 -3.01 31.52
C VAL A 104 12.30 -2.74 30.79
N TYR A 105 12.48 -3.31 29.60
CA TYR A 105 13.57 -2.89 28.72
C TYR A 105 13.09 -1.77 27.80
N ALA A 106 13.81 -0.65 27.79
CA ALA A 106 13.60 0.42 26.82
C ALA A 106 13.83 -0.09 25.41
N CYS A 107 12.98 0.33 24.47
CA CYS A 107 13.25 0.13 23.06
C CYS A 107 14.53 0.81 22.64
N PRO A 108 15.35 0.19 21.75
CA PRO A 108 16.36 0.96 21.07
C PRO A 108 15.64 2.11 20.37
N GLU A 109 16.05 3.35 20.68
CA GLU A 109 15.41 4.59 20.19
C GLU A 109 15.42 4.70 18.66
N THR A 110 16.22 3.86 18.00
CA THR A 110 16.24 3.66 16.56
C THR A 110 16.57 2.20 16.27
N ILE A 111 15.82 1.54 15.39
CA ILE A 111 16.42 0.47 14.59
C ILE A 111 17.20 1.22 13.50
N PRO A 112 18.54 1.29 13.56
CA PRO A 112 19.31 2.06 12.60
C PRO A 112 19.38 1.21 11.34
N THR A 113 18.44 1.45 10.43
CA THR A 113 18.60 1.05 9.05
C THR A 113 19.51 2.13 8.44
N ALA A 114 20.82 1.86 8.40
CA ALA A 114 21.77 2.79 7.77
C ALA A 114 21.28 3.13 6.36
N VAL A 115 21.45 4.39 5.94
CA VAL A 115 21.10 4.82 4.57
C VAL A 115 22.01 4.16 3.54
N SER A 116 23.19 3.70 3.96
CA SER A 116 24.18 3.03 3.12
C SER A 116 24.69 1.74 3.77
N GLY A 117 24.78 0.71 2.95
CA GLY A 117 25.40 -0.57 3.31
C GLY A 117 24.43 -1.59 3.88
N GLU A 118 24.69 -2.85 3.56
CA GLU A 118 24.01 -3.98 4.15
C GLU A 118 24.42 -4.16 5.62
N SER A 119 23.46 -4.19 6.54
CA SER A 119 23.73 -4.62 7.90
C SER A 119 23.92 -6.14 7.94
N THR A 120 24.98 -6.60 8.58
CA THR A 120 25.15 -8.01 8.98
C THR A 120 24.71 -8.25 10.43
N GLN A 121 24.25 -7.20 11.12
CA GLN A 121 23.82 -7.28 12.50
C GLN A 121 22.43 -7.91 12.58
N GLU A 122 22.33 -8.94 13.42
CA GLU A 122 21.04 -9.43 13.89
C GLU A 122 20.46 -8.46 14.92
N ALA A 123 19.15 -8.27 14.91
CA ALA A 123 18.48 -7.48 15.94
C ALA A 123 18.61 -8.20 17.30
N PRO A 124 19.22 -7.57 18.33
CA PRO A 124 19.50 -8.23 19.61
C PRO A 124 18.24 -8.60 20.40
N LYS A 125 17.12 -7.89 20.18
CA LYS A 125 15.76 -8.29 20.52
C LYS A 125 14.84 -7.73 19.43
N ILE A 126 13.92 -8.54 18.91
CA ILE A 126 13.03 -8.09 17.83
C ILE A 126 11.90 -7.17 18.36
N TRP A 127 11.59 -7.23 19.67
CA TRP A 127 10.73 -6.28 20.37
C TRP A 127 11.26 -5.97 21.76
N CYS A 128 10.80 -4.83 22.24
CA CYS A 128 11.25 -4.12 23.42
C CYS A 128 10.03 -3.38 23.99
N GLY A 129 10.07 -3.04 25.28
CA GLY A 129 8.96 -2.36 25.96
C GLY A 129 8.50 -3.08 27.23
N VAL A 130 7.46 -2.50 27.84
CA VAL A 130 6.78 -3.07 29.01
C VAL A 130 6.25 -4.45 28.62
N ASP A 131 6.55 -5.47 29.42
CA ASP A 131 6.13 -6.86 29.20
C ASP A 131 6.81 -7.63 28.05
N ALA A 132 7.95 -7.17 27.50
CA ALA A 132 8.64 -7.85 26.39
C ALA A 132 8.95 -9.35 26.65
N GLU A 133 9.08 -9.76 27.91
CA GLU A 133 9.31 -11.16 28.30
C GLU A 133 8.02 -11.99 28.38
N ARG A 134 6.83 -11.35 28.39
CA ARG A 134 5.52 -12.03 28.35
C ARG A 134 5.11 -12.41 26.94
N TYR A 135 5.66 -11.78 25.92
CA TYR A 135 5.27 -12.05 24.55
C TYR A 135 6.30 -12.94 23.86
N ARG A 136 5.83 -13.81 22.98
CA ARG A 136 6.72 -14.63 22.17
C ARG A 136 7.60 -13.75 21.28
N GLU A 137 8.87 -14.16 21.13
CA GLU A 137 9.73 -13.59 20.09
C GLU A 137 9.38 -14.13 18.68
N THR A 138 8.56 -13.39 17.91
CA THR A 138 8.28 -13.65 16.48
C THR A 138 8.07 -12.43 15.56
N TYR A 139 8.76 -12.37 14.40
CA TYR A 139 8.67 -11.22 13.46
C TYR A 139 7.34 -11.17 12.70
N TYR A 140 6.44 -12.13 12.94
CA TYR A 140 5.09 -12.17 12.36
C TYR A 140 4.23 -10.98 12.77
N THR A 141 4.60 -10.26 13.83
CA THR A 141 3.93 -9.01 14.25
C THR A 141 4.05 -7.89 13.22
N TYR A 142 4.99 -7.93 12.28
CA TYR A 142 5.17 -6.94 11.21
C TYR A 142 4.37 -7.23 9.94
N TRP A 143 3.58 -8.31 9.95
CA TRP A 143 2.81 -8.72 8.79
C TRP A 143 1.39 -8.18 8.90
N GLY A 144 0.90 -7.53 7.84
CA GLY A 144 -0.55 -7.37 7.61
C GLY A 144 -1.23 -8.71 7.32
N ALA A 145 -2.56 -8.79 7.43
CA ALA A 145 -3.28 -10.06 7.34
C ALA A 145 -3.04 -10.81 6.02
N SER A 146 -2.97 -10.11 4.88
CA SER A 146 -2.75 -10.73 3.58
C SER A 146 -2.35 -9.71 2.50
N GLY A 147 -2.28 -10.14 1.25
CA GLY A 147 -2.37 -9.29 0.06
C GLY A 147 -3.02 -10.06 -1.07
N LEU A 148 -3.57 -9.37 -2.07
CA LEU A 148 -4.17 -9.99 -3.25
C LEU A 148 -3.67 -9.38 -4.55
N THR A 149 -3.55 -10.23 -5.57
CA THR A 149 -3.33 -9.80 -6.95
C THR A 149 -4.66 -9.51 -7.62
N GLY A 150 -4.79 -8.30 -8.14
CA GLY A 150 -5.75 -7.98 -9.18
C GLY A 150 -5.09 -8.01 -10.56
N ALA A 151 -5.75 -8.64 -11.53
CA ALA A 151 -5.37 -8.61 -12.93
C ALA A 151 -6.62 -8.38 -13.78
N TRP A 152 -6.59 -7.40 -14.67
CA TRP A 152 -7.68 -7.17 -15.61
C TRP A 152 -7.45 -8.00 -16.87
N ALA A 153 -8.14 -9.13 -16.94
CA ALA A 153 -8.15 -10.02 -18.10
C ALA A 153 -9.50 -9.92 -18.81
N GLU A 154 -9.49 -10.09 -20.13
CA GLU A 154 -10.70 -10.10 -20.96
C GLU A 154 -11.53 -11.36 -20.72
N GLU A 155 -10.87 -12.45 -20.36
CA GLU A 155 -11.48 -13.75 -20.08
C GLU A 155 -10.87 -14.42 -18.84
N ASN A 156 -11.64 -15.30 -18.20
CA ASN A 156 -11.13 -16.17 -17.14
C ASN A 156 -10.44 -17.42 -17.70
N THR A 157 -9.41 -17.21 -18.52
CA THR A 157 -8.56 -18.27 -19.08
C THR A 157 -7.11 -18.05 -18.71
N ARG A 158 -6.31 -19.14 -18.63
CA ARG A 158 -4.88 -19.04 -18.33
C ARG A 158 -4.14 -18.11 -19.29
N ALA A 159 -4.50 -18.12 -20.57
CA ALA A 159 -3.90 -17.27 -21.59
C ALA A 159 -4.22 -15.79 -21.33
N SER A 160 -5.50 -15.45 -21.17
CA SER A 160 -5.91 -14.05 -20.94
C SER A 160 -5.34 -13.48 -19.62
N LEU A 161 -5.27 -14.30 -18.57
CA LEU A 161 -4.61 -13.94 -17.30
C LEU A 161 -3.10 -13.71 -17.49
N HIS A 162 -2.42 -14.59 -18.21
CA HIS A 162 -0.99 -14.42 -18.50
C HIS A 162 -0.75 -13.15 -19.32
N ASP A 163 -1.60 -12.85 -20.30
CA ASP A 163 -1.48 -11.65 -21.10
C ASP A 163 -1.70 -10.39 -20.26
N ALA A 164 -2.62 -10.42 -19.29
CA ALA A 164 -2.83 -9.33 -18.32
C ALA A 164 -1.58 -9.06 -17.48
N LEU A 165 -0.96 -10.13 -16.95
CA LEU A 165 0.31 -10.04 -16.23
C LEU A 165 1.43 -9.49 -17.12
N ARG A 166 1.52 -9.97 -18.37
CA ARG A 166 2.56 -9.57 -19.33
C ARG A 166 2.46 -8.10 -19.72
N ARG A 167 1.24 -7.59 -19.94
CA ARG A 167 1.00 -6.15 -20.20
C ARG A 167 1.02 -5.31 -18.92
N LYS A 168 1.12 -5.93 -17.74
CA LYS A 168 1.21 -5.30 -16.41
C LYS A 168 -0.07 -4.55 -16.03
N GLU A 169 -1.21 -4.97 -16.56
CA GLU A 169 -2.52 -4.44 -16.20
C GLU A 169 -2.98 -5.08 -14.88
N THR A 170 -2.19 -4.83 -13.86
CA THR A 170 -2.27 -5.48 -12.55
C THR A 170 -2.24 -4.46 -11.42
N PHE A 171 -2.77 -4.85 -10.28
CA PHE A 171 -2.72 -4.09 -9.04
C PHE A 171 -2.57 -5.02 -7.85
N GLY A 172 -2.05 -4.50 -6.75
CA GLY A 172 -2.00 -5.20 -5.48
C GLY A 172 -2.96 -4.59 -4.47
N THR A 173 -3.55 -5.41 -3.60
CA THR A 173 -4.22 -4.93 -2.39
C THR A 173 -3.51 -5.46 -1.15
N SER A 174 -3.60 -4.74 -0.04
CA SER A 174 -3.01 -5.11 1.24
C SER A 174 -3.87 -6.06 2.08
N GLY A 175 -4.93 -6.61 1.49
CA GLY A 175 -5.86 -7.49 2.19
C GLY A 175 -7.21 -7.44 1.48
N PRO A 176 -8.02 -6.39 1.70
CA PRO A 176 -9.36 -6.26 1.12
C PRO A 176 -9.41 -6.40 -0.40
N ARG A 177 -10.55 -6.87 -0.92
CA ARG A 177 -10.82 -7.01 -2.36
C ARG A 177 -11.21 -5.69 -3.03
N ILE A 178 -10.51 -4.61 -2.69
CA ILE A 178 -10.63 -3.32 -3.38
C ILE A 178 -10.34 -3.53 -4.86
N ARG A 179 -11.21 -3.02 -5.73
CA ARG A 179 -11.00 -3.04 -7.19
C ARG A 179 -10.58 -1.66 -7.63
N VAL A 180 -9.59 -1.57 -8.51
CA VAL A 180 -9.11 -0.30 -9.05
C VAL A 180 -8.82 -0.40 -10.54
N ARG A 181 -9.21 0.64 -11.28
CA ARG A 181 -8.91 0.90 -12.69
C ARG A 181 -8.19 2.23 -12.77
N PHE A 182 -7.17 2.30 -13.61
CA PHE A 182 -6.40 3.51 -13.84
C PHE A 182 -6.01 3.57 -15.31
N PHE A 183 -6.31 4.71 -15.93
CA PHE A 183 -6.03 5.00 -17.33
C PHE A 183 -5.36 6.36 -17.46
N GLY A 184 -4.57 6.54 -18.50
CA GLY A 184 -3.95 7.82 -18.84
C GLY A 184 -3.86 8.01 -20.34
N GLY A 185 -4.10 9.23 -20.82
CA GLY A 185 -4.10 9.52 -22.25
C GLY A 185 -4.67 10.89 -22.58
N TYR A 186 -4.55 11.29 -23.84
CA TYR A 186 -4.98 12.61 -24.30
C TYR A 186 -6.47 12.68 -24.65
N ASP A 187 -7.10 11.54 -24.95
CA ASP A 187 -8.48 11.46 -25.42
C ASP A 187 -9.45 11.00 -24.31
N LEU A 188 -9.09 11.30 -23.03
CA LEU A 188 -9.84 10.85 -21.84
C LEU A 188 -10.68 11.94 -21.16
N ALA A 189 -10.41 13.23 -21.40
CA ALA A 189 -11.02 14.35 -20.67
C ALA A 189 -12.56 14.40 -20.76
N GLY A 190 -13.14 13.95 -21.87
CA GLY A 190 -14.58 13.96 -22.13
C GLY A 190 -15.33 12.71 -21.65
N ILE A 191 -14.66 11.75 -21.02
CA ILE A 191 -15.28 10.49 -20.57
C ILE A 191 -15.85 10.70 -19.16
N PRO A 192 -17.18 10.62 -18.96
CA PRO A 192 -17.77 10.67 -17.63
C PRO A 192 -17.34 9.45 -16.81
N VAL A 193 -16.86 9.68 -15.59
CA VAL A 193 -16.31 8.63 -14.73
C VAL A 193 -17.37 7.65 -14.20
N ASP A 194 -18.64 8.04 -14.28
CA ASP A 194 -19.82 7.27 -13.91
C ASP A 194 -20.52 6.61 -15.12
N ALA A 195 -19.98 6.78 -16.33
CA ALA A 195 -20.55 6.18 -17.54
C ALA A 195 -20.47 4.64 -17.48
N PRO A 196 -21.54 3.89 -17.82
CA PRO A 196 -21.53 2.43 -17.84
C PRO A 196 -20.48 1.83 -18.79
N ASP A 197 -20.11 2.55 -19.84
CA ASP A 197 -19.10 2.19 -20.84
C ASP A 197 -17.77 2.93 -20.65
N MET A 198 -17.53 3.55 -19.48
CA MET A 198 -16.31 4.31 -19.16
C MET A 198 -15.04 3.52 -19.48
N VAL A 199 -14.98 2.24 -19.06
CA VAL A 199 -13.81 1.37 -19.28
C VAL A 199 -13.54 1.18 -20.77
N ALA A 200 -14.56 0.82 -21.56
CA ALA A 200 -14.40 0.59 -22.99
C ALA A 200 -13.96 1.87 -23.74
N ARG A 201 -14.47 3.05 -23.33
CA ARG A 201 -14.01 4.33 -23.89
C ARG A 201 -12.57 4.66 -23.48
N ALA A 202 -12.20 4.37 -22.23
CA ALA A 202 -10.86 4.62 -21.72
C ALA A 202 -9.81 3.71 -22.39
N ASP A 203 -10.15 2.44 -22.62
CA ASP A 203 -9.32 1.50 -23.39
C ASP A 203 -9.08 1.97 -24.83
N ALA A 204 -10.07 2.61 -25.45
CA ALA A 204 -9.96 3.13 -26.82
C ALA A 204 -9.19 4.46 -26.92
N GLY A 205 -9.23 5.30 -25.86
CA GLY A 205 -8.71 6.67 -25.86
C GLY A 205 -7.40 6.88 -25.07
N GLY A 206 -6.86 5.84 -24.45
CA GLY A 206 -5.67 5.94 -23.61
C GLY A 206 -4.98 4.61 -23.38
N VAL A 207 -4.09 4.58 -22.40
CA VAL A 207 -3.40 3.37 -21.95
C VAL A 207 -3.83 3.02 -20.53
N PRO A 208 -4.02 1.72 -20.21
CA PRO A 208 -4.28 1.29 -18.86
C PRO A 208 -3.00 1.31 -18.01
N MET A 209 -3.17 1.16 -16.69
CA MET A 209 -2.07 0.89 -15.76
C MET A 209 -1.13 -0.19 -16.28
N GLY A 210 0.18 0.04 -16.15
CA GLY A 210 1.23 -0.81 -16.73
C GLY A 210 1.66 -0.40 -18.15
N GLY A 211 0.96 0.53 -18.79
CA GLY A 211 1.28 1.07 -20.11
C GLY A 211 2.17 2.32 -20.10
N ASP A 212 2.43 2.83 -21.30
CA ASP A 212 3.29 3.99 -21.57
C ASP A 212 2.51 5.04 -22.38
N ILE A 213 2.57 6.29 -21.93
CA ILE A 213 2.07 7.46 -22.65
C ILE A 213 3.24 8.07 -23.43
N GLU A 214 3.09 8.16 -24.74
CA GLU A 214 3.98 8.91 -25.62
C GLU A 214 3.66 10.40 -25.55
N GLY A 215 4.68 11.21 -25.30
CA GLY A 215 4.56 12.65 -25.14
C GLY A 215 4.15 13.37 -26.42
N ARG A 216 3.40 14.45 -26.25
CA ARG A 216 3.05 15.41 -27.30
C ARG A 216 3.73 16.75 -27.02
N ALA A 217 3.98 17.53 -28.07
CA ALA A 217 4.58 18.85 -27.95
C ALA A 217 3.72 19.81 -27.10
N GLU A 218 2.40 19.62 -27.11
CA GLU A 218 1.44 20.41 -26.34
C GLU A 218 0.38 19.52 -25.69
N GLY A 219 -0.16 19.98 -24.56
CA GLY A 219 -1.24 19.33 -23.82
C GLY A 219 -0.75 18.38 -22.73
N ALA A 220 -1.50 18.32 -21.63
CA ALA A 220 -1.28 17.36 -20.54
C ALA A 220 -2.21 16.15 -20.71
N PRO A 221 -1.72 14.90 -20.49
CA PRO A 221 -2.59 13.74 -20.46
C PRO A 221 -3.61 13.88 -19.33
N THR A 222 -4.81 13.38 -19.57
CA THR A 222 -5.81 13.18 -18.53
C THR A 222 -5.68 11.77 -17.98
N PHE A 223 -5.91 11.64 -16.68
CA PHE A 223 -5.92 10.39 -15.96
C PHE A 223 -7.32 10.10 -15.44
N LEU A 224 -7.79 8.88 -15.67
CA LEU A 224 -9.06 8.39 -15.12
C LEU A 224 -8.78 7.36 -14.04
N VAL A 225 -9.36 7.58 -12.87
CA VAL A 225 -9.30 6.66 -11.74
C VAL A 225 -10.70 6.19 -11.42
N TRP A 226 -10.85 4.89 -11.18
CA TRP A 226 -12.07 4.31 -10.65
C TRP A 226 -11.71 3.26 -9.61
N ALA A 227 -12.39 3.28 -8.47
CA ALA A 227 -12.18 2.33 -7.39
C ALA A 227 -13.50 1.92 -6.74
N SER A 228 -13.57 0.68 -6.28
CA SER A 228 -14.71 0.15 -5.53
C SER A 228 -14.23 -0.62 -4.31
N ARG A 229 -14.90 -0.43 -3.17
CA ARG A 229 -14.57 -1.07 -1.90
C ARG A 229 -14.69 -2.59 -1.96
N ASP A 230 -14.07 -3.26 -0.99
CA ASP A 230 -14.55 -4.57 -0.56
C ASP A 230 -15.82 -4.38 0.28
N VAL A 231 -16.90 -5.09 -0.07
CA VAL A 231 -18.17 -5.02 0.68
C VAL A 231 -18.05 -5.62 2.09
N ARG A 232 -17.00 -6.39 2.34
CA ARG A 232 -16.67 -6.95 3.66
C ARG A 232 -15.71 -6.08 4.48
N SER A 233 -15.14 -5.02 3.91
CA SER A 233 -14.21 -4.12 4.61
C SER A 233 -14.78 -2.72 4.77
N ALA A 234 -13.96 -1.83 5.32
CA ALA A 234 -14.31 -0.43 5.49
C ALA A 234 -14.61 0.26 4.14
N PRO A 235 -15.49 1.28 4.13
CA PRO A 235 -15.69 2.12 2.95
C PRO A 235 -14.41 2.85 2.52
N LEU A 236 -14.31 3.22 1.24
CA LEU A 236 -13.18 3.99 0.72
C LEU A 236 -13.15 5.39 1.32
N GLN A 237 -11.96 5.86 1.67
CA GLN A 237 -11.73 7.23 2.14
C GLN A 237 -11.29 8.15 1.00
N ARG A 238 -10.27 7.74 0.24
CA ARG A 238 -9.70 8.58 -0.82
C ARG A 238 -9.00 7.76 -1.89
N ALA A 239 -8.92 8.34 -3.08
CA ALA A 239 -8.03 7.88 -4.15
C ALA A 239 -6.94 8.92 -4.37
N GLN A 240 -5.73 8.45 -4.60
CA GLN A 240 -4.53 9.27 -4.79
C GLN A 240 -3.82 8.86 -6.07
N ILE A 241 -3.26 9.83 -6.78
CA ILE A 241 -2.26 9.61 -7.81
C ILE A 241 -0.90 10.00 -7.23
N VAL A 242 0.05 9.07 -7.28
CA VAL A 242 1.44 9.31 -6.89
C VAL A 242 2.27 9.50 -8.16
N LYS A 243 2.83 10.71 -8.31
CA LYS A 243 3.76 11.06 -9.37
C LYS A 243 5.19 10.84 -8.90
N GLY A 244 6.01 10.23 -9.74
CA GLY A 244 7.46 10.16 -9.58
C GLY A 244 8.17 10.73 -10.81
N TRP A 245 9.27 11.46 -10.61
CA TRP A 245 10.10 12.02 -11.69
C TRP A 245 11.53 12.26 -11.20
N ILE A 246 12.40 12.65 -12.13
CA ILE A 246 13.78 13.08 -11.83
C ILE A 246 13.91 14.58 -12.11
N GLU A 247 14.49 15.32 -11.16
CA GLU A 247 14.76 16.75 -11.26
C GLU A 247 16.17 17.01 -10.75
N ASP A 248 17.00 17.71 -11.52
CA ASP A 248 18.39 18.00 -11.20
C ASP A 248 19.22 16.76 -10.80
N GLY A 249 18.92 15.61 -11.42
CA GLY A 249 19.58 14.33 -11.14
C GLY A 249 19.16 13.67 -9.82
N ALA A 250 18.11 14.17 -9.17
CA ALA A 250 17.57 13.61 -7.94
C ALA A 250 16.14 13.09 -8.12
N PRO A 251 15.77 11.96 -7.47
CA PRO A 251 14.40 11.48 -7.45
C PRO A 251 13.49 12.45 -6.72
N ARG A 252 12.33 12.71 -7.32
CA ARG A 252 11.24 13.51 -6.77
C ARG A 252 9.95 12.71 -6.80
N GLU A 253 9.09 13.02 -5.84
CA GLU A 253 7.77 12.44 -5.77
C GLU A 253 6.76 13.44 -5.22
N ARG A 254 5.50 13.27 -5.64
CA ARG A 254 4.38 14.03 -5.11
C ARG A 254 3.14 13.16 -5.11
N VAL A 255 2.39 13.24 -4.01
CA VAL A 255 1.10 12.56 -3.87
C VAL A 255 0.02 13.60 -4.06
N PHE A 256 -0.95 13.33 -4.92
CA PHE A 256 -2.14 14.13 -5.12
C PHE A 256 -3.36 13.30 -4.72
N ASP A 257 -4.18 13.83 -3.83
CA ASP A 257 -5.52 13.27 -3.62
C ASP A 257 -6.37 13.71 -4.82
N VAL A 258 -7.11 12.77 -5.43
CA VAL A 258 -7.88 13.02 -6.67
C VAL A 258 -9.37 12.72 -6.53
N ALA A 259 -9.74 11.93 -5.52
CA ALA A 259 -11.12 11.73 -5.11
C ALA A 259 -11.19 11.60 -3.59
N CYS A 260 -12.14 12.29 -2.99
CA CYS A 260 -12.44 12.23 -1.56
C CYS A 260 -13.80 11.57 -1.34
N SER A 261 -13.94 10.83 -0.26
CA SER A 261 -15.24 10.35 0.17
C SER A 261 -16.12 11.48 0.73
N ASP A 262 -17.38 11.16 0.98
CA ASP A 262 -18.31 12.00 1.76
C ASP A 262 -18.54 13.41 1.19
N GLY A 263 -18.37 13.56 -0.13
CA GLY A 263 -18.50 14.84 -0.82
C GLY A 263 -17.38 15.84 -0.53
N GLY A 264 -16.29 15.41 0.11
CA GLY A 264 -15.11 16.23 0.32
C GLY A 264 -14.52 16.72 -1.00
N ALA A 265 -14.05 17.97 -1.01
CA ALA A 265 -13.33 18.53 -2.15
C ALA A 265 -11.82 18.47 -1.87
N VAL A 266 -11.03 18.16 -2.89
CA VAL A 266 -9.57 18.27 -2.82
C VAL A 266 -9.21 19.74 -2.70
N ASP A 267 -8.43 20.08 -1.68
CA ASP A 267 -7.89 21.43 -1.53
C ASP A 267 -6.90 21.73 -2.67
N PRO A 268 -7.07 22.83 -3.44
CA PRO A 268 -6.26 23.09 -4.63
C PRO A 268 -4.81 23.51 -4.32
N GLU A 269 -4.51 23.95 -3.10
CA GLU A 269 -3.17 24.38 -2.70
C GLU A 269 -2.36 23.21 -2.13
N THR A 270 -2.99 22.41 -1.26
CA THR A 270 -2.35 21.28 -0.59
C THR A 270 -2.49 19.97 -1.37
N HIS A 271 -3.45 19.88 -2.29
CA HIS A 271 -3.86 18.68 -3.01
C HIS A 271 -4.21 17.51 -2.09
N ARG A 272 -4.86 17.81 -0.95
CA ARG A 272 -5.31 16.84 0.04
C ARG A 272 -6.82 16.90 0.19
N CYS A 273 -7.42 15.72 0.39
CA CYS A 273 -8.77 15.62 0.89
C CYS A 273 -8.81 16.03 2.36
N PRO A 274 -9.91 16.65 2.82
CA PRO A 274 -10.15 16.87 4.24
C PRO A 274 -10.18 15.53 5.00
N ASP A 275 -10.10 15.61 6.32
CA ASP A 275 -10.48 14.48 7.17
C ASP A 275 -11.98 14.21 7.00
N ASN A 276 -12.35 12.95 6.77
CA ASN A 276 -13.75 12.55 6.66
C ASN A 276 -14.36 12.13 8.01
N GLY A 277 -13.60 12.18 9.10
CA GLY A 277 -14.07 11.87 10.45
C GLY A 277 -14.21 10.37 10.73
N ALA A 278 -13.63 9.51 9.90
CA ALA A 278 -13.66 8.08 10.11
C ALA A 278 -12.90 7.69 11.39
N THR A 279 -13.52 6.88 12.24
CA THR A 279 -12.97 6.44 13.53
C THR A 279 -13.14 4.94 13.71
N VAL A 280 -12.41 4.37 14.66
CA VAL A 280 -12.51 2.95 15.06
C VAL A 280 -12.72 2.91 16.58
N ASN A 281 -13.74 2.20 17.04
CA ASN A 281 -13.91 1.91 18.45
C ASN A 281 -12.95 0.77 18.83
N LEU A 282 -11.91 1.05 19.61
CA LEU A 282 -10.91 0.03 19.96
C LEU A 282 -11.42 -1.04 20.96
N ALA A 283 -12.59 -0.83 21.58
CA ALA A 283 -13.16 -1.81 22.51
C ALA A 283 -13.83 -2.99 21.78
N ASP A 284 -14.39 -2.76 20.59
CA ASP A 284 -15.14 -3.76 19.83
C ASP A 284 -14.82 -3.78 18.32
N CYS A 285 -13.90 -2.92 17.88
CA CYS A 285 -13.47 -2.73 16.51
C CYS A 285 -14.56 -2.30 15.53
N SER A 286 -15.68 -1.75 16.03
CA SER A 286 -16.72 -1.17 15.19
C SER A 286 -16.25 0.14 14.52
N ILE A 287 -16.78 0.38 13.32
CA ILE A 287 -16.57 1.60 12.53
C ILE A 287 -17.93 2.24 12.19
N PRO A 288 -17.99 3.56 11.96
CA PRO A 288 -19.23 4.23 11.54
C PRO A 288 -19.80 3.64 10.24
N ALA A 289 -21.12 3.50 10.18
CA ALA A 289 -21.81 2.90 9.03
C ALA A 289 -22.00 3.87 7.84
N ASP A 290 -21.93 5.16 8.10
CA ASP A 290 -22.30 6.26 7.20
C ASP A 290 -21.12 7.16 6.80
N VAL A 291 -19.89 6.73 7.08
CA VAL A 291 -18.67 7.46 6.73
C VAL A 291 -17.87 6.69 5.68
N GLY A 292 -17.47 7.39 4.63
CA GLY A 292 -16.73 6.88 3.48
C GLY A 292 -17.61 6.53 2.28
N SER A 293 -17.02 5.96 1.23
CA SER A 293 -17.71 5.74 -0.04
C SER A 293 -17.57 4.31 -0.56
N ALA A 294 -18.63 3.78 -1.17
CA ALA A 294 -18.59 2.45 -1.80
C ALA A 294 -17.76 2.45 -3.10
N GLN A 295 -17.65 3.62 -3.73
CA GLN A 295 -16.97 3.84 -4.99
C GLN A 295 -16.35 5.24 -4.97
N LEU A 296 -15.18 5.38 -5.58
CA LEU A 296 -14.53 6.64 -5.85
C LEU A 296 -14.13 6.68 -7.31
N ALA A 297 -14.29 7.83 -7.96
CA ALA A 297 -13.84 8.00 -9.33
C ALA A 297 -13.40 9.45 -9.58
N ALA A 298 -12.44 9.64 -10.47
CA ALA A 298 -11.88 10.95 -10.78
C ALA A 298 -11.40 11.02 -12.23
N SER A 299 -11.56 12.20 -12.84
CA SER A 299 -10.85 12.64 -14.04
C SER A 299 -9.92 13.76 -13.63
N TRP A 300 -8.62 13.58 -13.86
CA TRP A 300 -7.58 14.43 -13.27
C TRP A 300 -6.46 14.70 -14.27
N GLN A 301 -5.93 15.92 -14.26
CA GLN A 301 -4.71 16.29 -14.97
C GLN A 301 -3.67 16.75 -13.94
N ASP A 302 -2.40 16.41 -14.18
CA ASP A 302 -1.32 16.84 -13.31
C ASP A 302 -1.13 18.37 -13.38
N PRO A 303 -1.40 19.12 -12.29
CA PRO A 303 -1.24 20.58 -12.28
C PRO A 303 0.22 21.01 -12.38
N THR A 304 1.16 20.08 -12.22
CA THR A 304 2.60 20.27 -12.33
C THR A 304 3.20 19.50 -13.51
N PHE A 305 2.38 19.21 -14.52
CA PHE A 305 2.82 18.50 -15.70
C PHE A 305 3.88 19.30 -16.45
N ASP A 306 4.98 18.62 -16.80
CA ASP A 306 6.03 19.14 -17.67
C ASP A 306 6.17 18.16 -18.86
N PRO A 307 5.85 18.59 -20.10
CA PRO A 307 5.93 17.72 -21.26
C PRO A 307 7.35 17.24 -21.58
N GLY A 308 8.38 17.97 -21.12
CA GLY A 308 9.79 17.63 -21.31
C GLY A 308 10.36 16.67 -20.26
N GLN A 309 9.59 16.31 -19.24
CA GLN A 309 10.05 15.53 -18.11
C GLN A 309 9.53 14.09 -18.16
N ARG A 310 10.43 13.11 -18.09
CA ARG A 310 10.03 11.71 -17.83
C ARG A 310 9.38 11.60 -16.47
N ALA A 311 8.22 10.95 -16.41
CA ALA A 311 7.47 10.76 -15.18
C ALA A 311 6.81 9.40 -15.15
N LEU A 312 6.41 8.98 -13.96
CA LEU A 312 5.53 7.83 -13.75
C LEU A 312 4.39 8.24 -12.83
N TYR A 313 3.25 7.58 -13.00
CA TYR A 313 2.04 7.80 -12.21
C TYR A 313 1.50 6.45 -11.80
N TYR A 314 1.12 6.29 -10.54
CA TYR A 314 0.34 5.13 -10.12
C TYR A 314 -0.71 5.55 -9.10
N VAL A 315 -1.78 4.77 -9.01
CA VAL A 315 -2.89 5.05 -8.09
C VAL A 315 -2.65 4.33 -6.77
N ARG A 316 -2.93 5.02 -5.66
CA ARG A 316 -3.18 4.41 -4.36
C ARG A 316 -4.60 4.73 -3.91
N VAL A 317 -5.36 3.70 -3.55
CA VAL A 317 -6.70 3.86 -2.95
C VAL A 317 -6.60 3.49 -1.48
N LEU A 318 -7.19 4.29 -0.61
CA LEU A 318 -7.22 4.08 0.85
C LEU A 318 -8.66 3.86 1.29
N GLU A 319 -8.91 2.85 2.13
CA GLU A 319 -10.14 2.76 2.90
C GLU A 319 -10.03 3.48 4.25
N ASN A 320 -11.18 3.68 4.89
CA ASN A 320 -11.26 4.16 6.25
C ASN A 320 -10.48 3.23 7.19
N PRO A 321 -9.95 3.75 8.31
CA PRO A 321 -9.18 2.94 9.25
C PRO A 321 -10.02 1.79 9.81
N THR A 322 -9.37 0.65 10.03
CA THR A 322 -9.93 -0.53 10.68
C THR A 322 -9.03 -0.96 11.84
N CYS A 323 -9.55 -1.77 12.75
CA CYS A 323 -8.70 -2.47 13.70
C CYS A 323 -7.72 -3.38 12.96
N ARG A 324 -6.47 -3.35 13.40
CA ARG A 324 -5.48 -4.38 13.05
C ARG A 324 -5.86 -5.71 13.68
N TRP A 325 -5.43 -6.82 13.08
CA TRP A 325 -5.64 -8.18 13.57
C TRP A 325 -5.12 -8.37 14.99
N SER A 326 -4.06 -7.63 15.37
CA SER A 326 -3.54 -7.64 16.73
C SER A 326 -4.50 -7.04 17.76
N THR A 327 -5.30 -6.06 17.36
CA THR A 327 -6.35 -5.48 18.20
C THR A 327 -7.53 -6.43 18.30
N TRP A 328 -7.91 -7.08 17.19
CA TRP A 328 -8.93 -8.13 17.20
C TRP A 328 -8.55 -9.30 18.12
N ASP A 329 -7.30 -9.76 18.07
CA ASP A 329 -6.78 -10.79 18.97
C ASP A 329 -6.96 -10.38 20.45
N ALA A 330 -6.62 -9.14 20.80
CA ALA A 330 -6.78 -8.62 22.17
C ALA A 330 -8.25 -8.53 22.61
N VAL A 331 -9.12 -7.98 21.76
CA VAL A 331 -10.58 -7.89 22.00
C VAL A 331 -11.18 -9.29 22.22
N LYS A 332 -10.86 -10.26 21.35
CA LYS A 332 -11.35 -11.64 21.45
C LYS A 332 -10.85 -12.35 22.70
N ALA A 333 -9.62 -12.07 23.13
CA ALA A 333 -9.02 -12.65 24.33
C ALA A 333 -9.45 -11.93 25.62
N GLY A 334 -10.10 -10.77 25.54
CA GLY A 334 -10.49 -9.97 26.70
C GLY A 334 -9.29 -9.38 27.46
N VAL A 335 -8.18 -9.10 26.75
CA VAL A 335 -6.96 -8.51 27.32
C VAL A 335 -6.70 -7.12 26.75
N ALA A 336 -5.83 -6.36 27.39
CA ALA A 336 -5.38 -5.08 26.85
C ALA A 336 -4.60 -5.29 25.54
N ALA A 337 -4.80 -4.38 24.57
CA ALA A 337 -4.02 -4.38 23.34
C ALA A 337 -2.54 -4.14 23.65
N ARG A 338 -1.68 -4.86 22.95
CA ARG A 338 -0.23 -4.74 23.09
C ARG A 338 0.24 -3.33 22.68
N PRO A 339 0.89 -2.56 23.57
CA PRO A 339 1.08 -1.11 23.40
C PRO A 339 2.08 -0.71 22.31
N ASP A 340 2.99 -1.60 21.89
CA ASP A 340 3.97 -1.37 20.83
C ASP A 340 3.45 -1.74 19.43
N LEU A 341 2.24 -2.29 19.31
CA LEU A 341 1.60 -2.58 18.03
C LEU A 341 0.60 -1.48 17.66
N PRO A 342 0.54 -1.06 16.38
CA PRO A 342 -0.50 -0.15 15.93
C PRO A 342 -1.89 -0.73 16.19
N PRO A 343 -2.80 0.01 16.86
CA PRO A 343 -4.13 -0.50 17.16
C PRO A 343 -5.03 -0.54 15.91
N THR A 344 -4.70 0.27 14.90
CA THR A 344 -5.42 0.39 13.64
C THR A 344 -4.47 0.40 12.47
N LEU A 345 -5.01 0.15 11.29
CA LEU A 345 -4.35 0.35 10.01
C LEU A 345 -5.34 0.90 8.99
N GLN A 346 -4.81 1.31 7.83
CA GLN A 346 -5.62 1.70 6.69
C GLN A 346 -5.22 0.84 5.51
N GLU A 347 -6.11 -0.08 5.14
CA GLU A 347 -5.92 -0.93 3.98
C GLU A 347 -5.99 -0.13 2.69
N ARG A 348 -5.47 -0.72 1.62
CA ARG A 348 -5.20 -0.01 0.39
C ARG A 348 -5.02 -0.90 -0.82
N ALA A 349 -5.17 -0.29 -1.98
CA ALA A 349 -4.79 -0.85 -3.26
C ALA A 349 -3.75 0.04 -3.95
N TRP A 350 -2.87 -0.58 -4.74
CA TRP A 350 -1.89 0.10 -5.57
C TRP A 350 -1.90 -0.46 -6.98
N THR A 351 -1.96 0.41 -7.99
CA THR A 351 -1.86 -0.02 -9.39
C THR A 351 -0.42 -0.18 -9.83
N SER A 352 -0.21 -0.92 -10.91
CA SER A 352 0.98 -0.72 -11.75
C SER A 352 1.08 0.73 -12.22
N ALA A 353 2.29 1.20 -12.49
CA ALA A 353 2.50 2.55 -12.96
C ALA A 353 2.15 2.71 -14.45
N ILE A 354 1.62 3.86 -14.81
CA ILE A 354 1.64 4.39 -16.17
C ILE A 354 2.89 5.26 -16.30
N TRP A 355 3.67 5.01 -17.35
CA TRP A 355 4.90 5.75 -17.63
C TRP A 355 4.63 6.86 -18.64
N TYR A 356 5.35 7.97 -18.54
CA TYR A 356 5.31 9.06 -19.50
C TYR A 356 6.71 9.29 -20.08
N THR A 357 6.80 9.26 -21.40
CA THR A 357 8.02 9.55 -22.17
C THR A 357 7.83 10.85 -22.94
N PRO A 358 8.67 11.88 -22.73
CA PRO A 358 8.63 13.11 -23.53
C PRO A 358 8.70 12.87 -25.04
N ALA A 359 8.12 13.78 -25.81
CA ALA A 359 8.30 13.78 -27.26
C ALA A 359 9.79 13.92 -27.61
N SER A 360 10.25 13.15 -28.61
CA SER A 360 11.63 13.20 -29.11
C SER A 360 11.96 14.45 -29.90
#